data_AF-A0A9E2L3X1-F1
#
_entry.id   AF-A0A9E2L3X1-F1
#
_cell.length_a   1.000
_cell.length_b   1.000
_cell.length_c   1.000
_cell.angle_alpha   90.00
_cell.angle_beta   90.00
_cell.angle_gamma   90.00
#
_symmetry.space_group_name_H-M   'P 1'
#
loop_
_entity.id
_entity.type
_entity.pdbx_description
1 polymer ?
#
loop_
_entity_poly.entity_id
_entity_poly.type
_entity_poly.pdbx_seq_one_letter_code
_entity_poly.pdbx_strand_id
1 'polypeptide(L)'
;MTLVFRNKLLLVLLSILILFLLVTGIYFVYAIATKGLFIPTEVRRLIDLPNILFFRYNFFAAIGSSFILFLYSMVTMYICYRNFEKTQAAEIIYFVGFCIGCALEGFRIWLPVLNVWSNFSTVFLFFGKSIFFGRFIAILNLSTMAILSKDQNGQQFYDSSLVIIIAAAALLANTIPIDTVLIPSNCSVSFGFEKSYIVLSIVCILASFVTVFIHAQNIGSREYSKSAIGFLVLAIGYIILTQTDSVVAFLLGTVALITGTVKFLWNLHKFHTWK
;
A
#
# COMPACT_ATOMS: atom_id res chain seq x y z
N MET A 1 2.44 -3.70 22.86
CA MET A 1 1.49 -4.77 22.45
C MET A 1 1.91 -6.16 22.95
N THR A 2 0.99 -7.00 23.44
CA THR A 2 1.29 -8.42 23.72
C THR A 2 1.23 -9.28 22.45
N LEU A 3 1.97 -10.41 22.41
CA LEU A 3 2.02 -11.33 21.26
C LEU A 3 0.62 -11.82 20.86
N VAL A 4 -0.17 -12.21 21.87
CA VAL A 4 -1.53 -12.71 21.70
C VAL A 4 -2.44 -11.64 21.11
N PHE A 5 -2.35 -10.40 21.60
CA PHE A 5 -3.15 -9.30 21.07
C PHE A 5 -2.81 -9.01 19.60
N ARG A 6 -1.51 -8.94 19.25
CA ARG A 6 -1.07 -8.78 17.86
C ARG A 6 -1.63 -9.85 16.95
N ASN A 7 -1.51 -11.11 17.34
CA ASN A 7 -1.94 -12.24 16.53
C ASN A 7 -3.47 -12.24 16.33
N LYS A 8 -4.24 -11.90 17.39
CA LYS A 8 -5.69 -11.69 17.28
C LYS A 8 -6.04 -10.53 16.35
N LEU A 9 -5.34 -9.41 16.46
CA LEU A 9 -5.53 -8.25 15.59
C LEU A 9 -5.28 -8.60 14.12
N LEU A 10 -4.22 -9.35 13.82
CA LEU A 10 -3.93 -9.83 12.47
C LEU A 10 -5.06 -10.70 11.90
N LEU A 11 -5.56 -11.65 12.69
CA LEU A 11 -6.65 -12.52 12.27
C LEU A 11 -7.94 -11.76 12.02
N VAL A 12 -8.29 -10.80 12.88
CA VAL A 12 -9.46 -9.94 12.70
C VAL A 12 -9.34 -9.12 11.42
N LEU A 13 -8.19 -8.45 11.22
CA LEU A 13 -7.95 -7.67 10.01
C LEU A 13 -8.02 -8.55 8.75
N LEU A 14 -7.38 -9.71 8.77
CA LEU A 14 -7.41 -10.66 7.66
C LEU A 14 -8.83 -11.10 7.34
N SER A 15 -9.65 -11.38 8.36
CA SER A 15 -11.06 -11.75 8.19
C SER A 15 -11.87 -10.64 7.53
N ILE A 16 -11.66 -9.38 7.95
CA ILE A 16 -12.30 -8.20 7.35
C ILE A 16 -11.88 -8.04 5.89
N LEU A 17 -10.59 -8.22 5.58
CA LEU A 17 -10.09 -8.13 4.21
C LEU A 17 -10.63 -9.23 3.31
N ILE A 18 -10.78 -10.47 3.81
CA ILE A 18 -11.44 -11.57 3.07
C ILE A 18 -12.87 -11.17 2.73
N LEU A 19 -13.64 -10.72 3.72
CA LEU A 19 -15.02 -10.33 3.51
C LEU A 19 -15.13 -9.19 2.50
N PHE A 20 -14.26 -8.18 2.59
CA PHE A 20 -14.22 -7.09 1.63
C PHE A 20 -13.83 -7.55 0.22
N LEU A 21 -12.90 -8.50 0.07
CA LEU A 21 -12.55 -9.09 -1.23
C LEU A 21 -13.74 -9.84 -1.84
N LEU A 22 -14.47 -10.61 -1.03
CA LEU A 22 -15.63 -11.36 -1.50
C LEU A 22 -16.73 -10.41 -1.98
N VAL A 23 -17.04 -9.37 -1.19
CA VAL A 23 -18.04 -8.37 -1.57
C VAL A 23 -17.61 -7.62 -2.83
N THR A 24 -16.37 -7.12 -2.89
CA THR A 24 -15.84 -6.44 -4.10
C THR A 24 -15.89 -7.35 -5.32
N GLY A 25 -15.47 -8.61 -5.20
CA GLY A 25 -15.48 -9.59 -6.27
C GLY A 25 -16.89 -9.89 -6.80
N ILE A 26 -17.86 -10.12 -5.90
CA ILE A 26 -19.26 -10.36 -6.29
C ILE A 26 -19.83 -9.16 -7.05
N TYR A 27 -19.65 -7.94 -6.53
CA TYR A 27 -20.13 -6.73 -7.19
C TYR A 27 -19.42 -6.46 -8.52
N PHE A 28 -18.13 -6.75 -8.61
CA PHE A 28 -17.37 -6.61 -9.85
C PHE A 28 -17.86 -7.57 -10.93
N VAL A 29 -18.06 -8.85 -10.59
CA VAL A 29 -18.61 -9.86 -11.52
C VAL A 29 -20.04 -9.49 -11.93
N TYR A 30 -20.87 -9.04 -10.99
CA TYR A 30 -22.22 -8.55 -11.29
C TYR A 30 -22.22 -7.35 -12.26
N ALA A 31 -21.32 -6.39 -12.06
CA ALA A 31 -21.19 -5.23 -12.95
C ALA A 31 -20.74 -5.61 -14.36
N ILE A 32 -19.86 -6.61 -14.50
CA ILE A 32 -19.48 -7.17 -15.80
C ILE A 32 -20.67 -7.87 -16.47
N ALA A 33 -21.38 -8.72 -15.72
CA ALA A 33 -22.51 -9.49 -16.24
C ALA A 33 -23.65 -8.60 -16.74
N THR A 34 -23.91 -7.49 -16.05
CA THR A 34 -24.94 -6.50 -16.41
C THR A 34 -24.46 -5.43 -17.40
N LYS A 35 -23.19 -5.47 -17.84
CA LYS A 35 -22.53 -4.41 -18.62
C LYS A 35 -22.64 -3.02 -17.96
N GLY A 36 -22.79 -2.97 -16.64
CA GLY A 36 -22.90 -1.74 -15.84
C GLY A 36 -21.56 -1.10 -15.49
N LEU A 37 -20.44 -1.70 -15.93
CA LEU A 37 -19.10 -1.19 -15.62
C LEU A 37 -18.80 0.07 -16.44
N PHE A 38 -18.54 1.18 -15.75
CA PHE A 38 -18.19 2.44 -16.40
C PHE A 38 -16.70 2.47 -16.76
N ILE A 39 -16.40 2.61 -18.05
CA ILE A 39 -15.03 2.77 -18.56
C ILE A 39 -14.85 4.24 -18.99
N PRO A 40 -13.95 4.99 -18.35
CA PRO A 40 -13.67 6.38 -18.74
C PRO A 40 -13.03 6.46 -20.12
N THR A 41 -13.53 7.36 -20.97
CA THR A 41 -12.95 7.64 -22.29
C THR A 41 -11.91 8.74 -22.25
N GLU A 42 -12.09 9.72 -21.36
CA GLU A 42 -11.15 10.82 -21.12
C GLU A 42 -10.50 10.65 -19.74
N VAL A 43 -9.18 10.43 -19.75
CA VAL A 43 -8.40 10.25 -18.53
C VAL A 43 -7.18 11.16 -18.55
N ARG A 44 -6.90 11.79 -17.42
CA ARG A 44 -5.68 12.55 -17.20
C ARG A 44 -4.58 11.60 -16.74
N ARG A 45 -3.50 11.51 -17.50
CA ARG A 45 -2.27 10.82 -17.05
C ARG A 45 -1.48 11.76 -16.15
N LEU A 46 -0.96 11.20 -15.07
CA LEU A 46 -0.09 11.93 -14.16
C LEU A 46 1.35 12.02 -14.67
N ILE A 47 1.79 10.97 -15.38
CA ILE A 47 3.09 10.88 -16.03
C ILE A 47 2.84 10.69 -17.52
N ASP A 48 3.31 11.66 -18.32
CA ASP A 48 3.22 11.60 -19.77
C ASP A 48 4.24 10.59 -20.31
N LEU A 49 3.79 9.33 -20.44
CA LEU A 49 4.58 8.26 -21.05
C LEU A 49 4.39 8.27 -22.58
N PRO A 50 5.44 7.93 -23.36
CA PRO A 50 5.34 7.85 -24.81
C PRO A 50 4.24 6.86 -25.22
N ASN A 51 3.47 7.23 -26.24
CA ASN A 51 2.32 6.45 -26.72
C ASN A 51 2.75 5.25 -27.58
N ILE A 52 3.55 4.35 -26.99
CA ILE A 52 3.99 3.09 -27.57
C ILE A 52 3.03 2.00 -27.07
N LEU A 53 2.78 0.94 -27.88
CA LEU A 53 1.78 -0.11 -27.63
C LEU A 53 1.71 -0.60 -26.17
N PHE A 54 2.87 -0.77 -25.53
CA PHE A 54 3.01 -1.29 -24.17
C PHE A 54 2.86 -0.24 -23.05
N PHE A 55 3.03 1.05 -23.36
CA PHE A 55 2.90 2.19 -22.44
C PHE A 55 1.59 2.95 -22.61
N ARG A 56 0.73 2.51 -23.55
CA ARG A 56 -0.61 3.06 -23.74
C ARG A 56 -1.48 2.82 -22.50
N TYR A 57 -2.39 3.75 -22.25
CA TYR A 57 -3.41 3.62 -21.23
C TYR A 57 -4.21 2.32 -21.42
N ASN A 58 -4.32 1.54 -20.34
CA ASN A 58 -5.16 0.35 -20.27
C ASN A 58 -5.92 0.34 -18.94
N PHE A 59 -7.24 0.51 -19.04
CA PHE A 59 -8.15 0.48 -17.89
C PHE A 59 -8.04 -0.79 -17.05
N PHE A 60 -7.91 -1.97 -17.69
CA PHE A 60 -7.77 -3.24 -16.97
C PHE A 60 -6.44 -3.35 -16.24
N ALA A 61 -5.38 -2.65 -16.68
CA ALA A 61 -4.12 -2.60 -15.94
C ALA A 61 -4.26 -1.81 -14.63
N ALA A 62 -5.05 -0.72 -14.63
CA ALA A 62 -5.33 0.08 -13.44
C ALA A 62 -6.23 -0.65 -12.43
N ILE A 63 -7.26 -1.37 -12.91
CA ILE A 63 -8.04 -2.27 -12.03
C ILE A 63 -7.17 -3.42 -11.54
N GLY A 64 -6.37 -4.02 -12.43
CA GLY A 64 -5.47 -5.12 -12.13
C GLY A 64 -4.47 -4.76 -11.03
N SER A 65 -3.89 -3.56 -11.07
CA SER A 65 -2.96 -3.10 -10.01
C SER A 65 -3.65 -2.97 -8.66
N SER A 66 -4.87 -2.43 -8.64
CA SER A 66 -5.69 -2.29 -7.43
C SER A 66 -6.03 -3.66 -6.83
N PHE A 67 -6.42 -4.61 -7.69
CA PHE A 67 -6.70 -5.99 -7.28
C PHE A 67 -5.45 -6.72 -6.78
N ILE A 68 -4.30 -6.56 -7.45
CA ILE A 68 -3.02 -7.13 -7.02
C ILE A 68 -2.59 -6.56 -5.67
N LEU A 69 -2.71 -5.26 -5.44
CA LEU A 69 -2.37 -4.64 -4.15
C LEU A 69 -3.26 -5.17 -3.02
N PHE A 70 -4.55 -5.35 -3.30
CA PHE A 70 -5.49 -5.96 -2.37
C PHE A 70 -5.11 -7.41 -2.05
N LEU A 71 -4.95 -8.26 -3.08
CA LEU A 71 -4.58 -9.66 -2.91
C LEU A 71 -3.24 -9.81 -2.18
N TYR A 72 -2.26 -8.98 -2.58
CA TYR A 72 -0.95 -8.90 -1.95
C TYR A 72 -1.07 -8.62 -0.46
N SER A 73 -1.90 -7.66 -0.04
CA SER A 73 -2.06 -7.33 1.38
C SER A 73 -2.54 -8.53 2.19
N MET A 74 -3.50 -9.29 1.68
CA MET A 74 -4.07 -10.46 2.36
C MET A 74 -3.07 -11.60 2.49
N VAL A 75 -2.46 -11.98 1.36
CA VAL A 75 -1.50 -13.08 1.31
C VAL A 75 -0.30 -12.75 2.19
N THR A 76 0.18 -11.51 2.12
CA THR A 76 1.33 -11.07 2.90
C THR A 76 1.01 -10.99 4.39
N MET A 77 -0.18 -10.49 4.78
CA MET A 77 -0.61 -10.53 6.19
C MET A 77 -0.68 -11.96 6.74
N TYR A 78 -1.18 -12.91 5.95
CA TYR A 78 -1.19 -14.33 6.34
C TYR A 78 0.22 -14.89 6.52
N ILE A 79 1.13 -14.59 5.60
CA ILE A 79 2.55 -14.97 5.69
C ILE A 79 3.18 -14.37 6.95
N CYS A 80 2.93 -13.09 7.24
CA CYS A 80 3.41 -12.43 8.46
C CYS A 80 2.87 -13.11 9.72
N TYR A 81 1.57 -13.43 9.75
CA TYR A 81 0.95 -14.14 10.86
C TYR A 81 1.62 -15.50 11.10
N ARG A 82 1.80 -16.30 10.05
CA ARG A 82 2.40 -17.65 10.16
C ARG A 82 3.87 -17.62 10.53
N ASN A 83 4.67 -16.77 9.89
CA ASN A 83 6.12 -16.77 10.07
C ASN A 83 6.57 -16.08 11.35
N PHE A 84 5.83 -15.08 11.83
CA PHE A 84 6.19 -14.32 13.03
C PHE A 84 5.28 -14.61 14.21
N GLU A 85 4.47 -15.68 14.17
CA GLU A 85 3.51 -16.03 15.22
C GLU A 85 4.17 -16.01 16.60
N LYS A 86 5.38 -16.59 16.71
CA LYS A 86 6.14 -16.76 17.97
C LYS A 86 7.24 -15.70 18.18
N THR A 87 7.47 -14.81 17.23
CA THR A 87 8.58 -13.85 17.25
C THR A 87 8.07 -12.42 17.48
N GLN A 88 8.62 -11.72 18.46
CA GLN A 88 8.34 -10.30 18.69
C GLN A 88 9.27 -9.44 17.84
N ALA A 89 8.79 -9.04 16.65
CA ALA A 89 9.47 -8.11 15.76
C ALA A 89 8.57 -6.87 15.57
N ALA A 90 9.06 -5.70 15.97
CA ALA A 90 8.31 -4.45 15.91
C ALA A 90 8.04 -4.03 14.45
N GLU A 91 8.97 -4.36 13.56
CA GLU A 91 8.90 -4.07 12.13
C GLU A 91 7.67 -4.70 11.47
N ILE A 92 7.22 -5.84 11.97
CA ILE A 92 6.07 -6.58 11.43
C ILE A 92 4.77 -5.79 11.64
N ILE A 93 4.61 -5.08 12.74
CA ILE A 93 3.37 -4.35 12.99
C ILE A 93 3.26 -3.15 12.04
N TYR A 94 4.36 -2.43 11.81
CA TYR A 94 4.41 -1.37 10.81
C TYR A 94 4.23 -1.93 9.39
N PHE A 95 4.84 -3.06 9.08
CA PHE A 95 4.65 -3.71 7.79
C PHE A 95 3.20 -4.17 7.56
N VAL A 96 2.49 -4.58 8.61
CA VAL A 96 1.05 -4.86 8.57
C VAL A 96 0.26 -3.57 8.34
N GLY A 97 0.64 -2.46 8.97
CA GLY A 97 0.09 -1.13 8.68
C GLY A 97 0.26 -0.75 7.20
N PHE A 98 1.43 -1.05 6.61
CA PHE A 98 1.66 -0.92 5.18
C PHE A 98 0.70 -1.79 4.35
N CYS A 99 0.50 -3.06 4.74
CA CYS A 99 -0.47 -3.94 4.08
C CYS A 99 -1.91 -3.40 4.15
N ILE A 100 -2.32 -2.78 5.27
CA ILE A 100 -3.63 -2.10 5.37
C ILE A 100 -3.72 -0.98 4.32
N GLY A 101 -2.65 -0.19 4.17
CA GLY A 101 -2.58 0.84 3.14
C GLY A 101 -2.75 0.27 1.71
N CYS A 102 -2.09 -0.85 1.40
CA CYS A 102 -2.28 -1.56 0.13
C CYS A 102 -3.70 -2.09 -0.05
N ALA A 103 -4.34 -2.59 1.01
CA ALA A 103 -5.72 -3.08 0.95
C ALA A 103 -6.73 -1.97 0.62
N LEU A 104 -6.51 -0.76 1.14
CA LEU A 104 -7.38 0.38 0.88
C LEU A 104 -7.35 0.85 -0.59
N GLU A 105 -6.35 0.44 -1.37
CA GLU A 105 -6.32 0.65 -2.81
C GLU A 105 -7.42 -0.17 -3.53
N GLY A 106 -8.01 -1.18 -2.89
CA GLY A 106 -9.19 -1.88 -3.39
C GLY A 106 -10.41 -0.97 -3.58
N PHE A 107 -10.49 0.19 -2.91
CA PHE A 107 -11.56 1.15 -3.14
C PHE A 107 -11.60 1.71 -4.56
N ARG A 108 -10.48 1.64 -5.31
CA ARG A 108 -10.45 2.01 -6.73
C ARG A 108 -11.33 1.13 -7.61
N ILE A 109 -11.60 -0.11 -7.20
CA ILE A 109 -12.46 -1.03 -7.97
C ILE A 109 -13.93 -0.61 -7.86
N TRP A 110 -14.34 -0.06 -6.72
CA TRP A 110 -15.72 0.39 -6.48
C TRP A 110 -16.12 1.60 -7.32
N LEU A 111 -15.15 2.46 -7.62
CA LEU A 111 -15.32 3.67 -8.41
C LEU A 111 -15.98 3.43 -9.78
N PRO A 112 -15.43 2.58 -10.68
CA PRO A 112 -16.07 2.24 -11.95
C PRO A 112 -17.29 1.31 -11.80
N VAL A 113 -17.35 0.47 -10.76
CA VAL A 113 -18.47 -0.45 -10.51
C VAL A 113 -19.76 0.30 -10.17
N LEU A 114 -19.65 1.37 -9.39
CA LEU A 114 -20.80 2.17 -8.95
C LEU A 114 -21.04 3.41 -9.85
N ASN A 115 -20.27 3.57 -10.93
CA ASN A 115 -20.33 4.72 -11.83
C ASN A 115 -20.32 6.07 -11.09
N VAL A 116 -19.45 6.20 -10.08
CA VAL A 116 -19.46 7.37 -9.19
C VAL A 116 -18.72 8.58 -9.80
N TRP A 117 -18.16 8.42 -11.00
CA TRP A 117 -17.33 9.44 -11.65
C TRP A 117 -18.16 10.52 -12.34
N SER A 118 -19.37 10.17 -12.74
CA SER A 118 -20.29 11.07 -13.45
C SER A 118 -21.10 11.97 -12.50
N ASN A 119 -21.19 11.61 -11.22
CA ASN A 119 -22.04 12.30 -10.24
C ASN A 119 -21.25 12.67 -8.99
N PHE A 120 -21.27 13.94 -8.61
CA PHE A 120 -20.78 14.36 -7.30
C PHE A 120 -21.59 13.66 -6.22
N SER A 121 -20.95 12.76 -5.47
CA SER A 121 -21.60 12.02 -4.41
C SER A 121 -20.71 11.90 -3.19
N THR A 122 -21.35 11.80 -2.02
CA THR A 122 -20.67 11.51 -0.76
C THR A 122 -19.88 10.20 -0.83
N VAL A 123 -20.31 9.25 -1.67
CA VAL A 123 -19.63 7.97 -1.90
C VAL A 123 -18.29 8.17 -2.61
N PHE A 124 -18.23 9.05 -3.61
CA PHE A 124 -16.98 9.40 -4.31
C PHE A 124 -15.96 9.98 -3.34
N LEU A 125 -16.40 10.94 -2.50
CA LEU A 125 -15.56 11.56 -1.49
C LEU A 125 -15.07 10.53 -0.47
N PHE A 126 -15.95 9.63 -0.01
CA PHE A 126 -15.57 8.56 0.92
C PHE A 126 -14.46 7.68 0.35
N PHE A 127 -14.63 7.15 -0.86
CA PHE A 127 -13.60 6.31 -1.48
C PHE A 127 -12.30 7.08 -1.75
N GLY A 128 -12.38 8.32 -2.25
CA GLY A 128 -11.19 9.15 -2.45
C GLY A 128 -10.41 9.39 -1.16
N LYS A 129 -11.11 9.73 -0.06
CA LYS A 129 -10.50 9.91 1.25
C LYS A 129 -9.93 8.61 1.80
N SER A 130 -10.61 7.47 1.63
CA SER A 130 -10.10 6.16 2.05
C SER A 130 -8.84 5.74 1.29
N ILE A 131 -8.79 5.98 -0.02
CA ILE A 131 -7.59 5.73 -0.85
C ILE A 131 -6.44 6.62 -0.37
N PHE A 132 -6.68 7.92 -0.17
CA PHE A 132 -5.65 8.84 0.32
C PHE A 132 -5.14 8.44 1.70
N PHE A 133 -6.05 8.10 2.61
CA PHE A 133 -5.74 7.59 3.94
C PHE A 133 -4.84 6.36 3.87
N GLY A 134 -5.19 5.37 3.06
CA GLY A 134 -4.39 4.16 2.90
C GLY A 134 -3.01 4.43 2.32
N ARG A 135 -2.95 5.29 1.31
CA ARG A 135 -1.71 5.75 0.69
C ARG A 135 -0.76 6.41 1.71
N PHE A 136 -1.28 7.28 2.56
CA PHE A 136 -0.51 7.97 3.57
C PHE A 136 -0.08 7.04 4.72
N ILE A 137 -0.98 6.17 5.17
CA ILE A 137 -0.67 5.12 6.15
C ILE A 137 0.46 4.22 5.65
N ALA A 138 0.44 3.82 4.38
CA ALA A 138 1.47 2.96 3.80
C ALA A 138 2.86 3.59 3.93
N ILE A 139 3.00 4.85 3.52
CA ILE A 139 4.29 5.57 3.54
C ILE A 139 4.75 5.80 4.97
N LEU A 140 3.87 6.32 5.83
CA LEU A 140 4.24 6.58 7.23
C LEU A 140 4.67 5.32 7.95
N ASN A 141 3.96 4.20 7.76
CA ASN A 141 4.36 2.94 8.37
C ASN A 141 5.71 2.44 7.86
N LEU A 142 5.96 2.50 6.55
CA LEU A 142 7.28 2.15 6.00
C LEU A 142 8.40 3.03 6.59
N SER A 143 8.13 4.32 6.79
CA SER A 143 9.09 5.26 7.39
C SER A 143 9.32 5.04 8.87
N THR A 144 8.25 4.84 9.64
CA THR A 144 8.37 4.56 11.07
C THR A 144 9.03 3.21 11.33
N MET A 145 8.76 2.20 10.49
CA MET A 145 9.47 0.91 10.53
C MET A 145 10.98 1.09 10.43
N ALA A 146 11.44 1.96 9.52
CA ALA A 146 12.86 2.24 9.33
C ALA A 146 13.51 2.97 10.51
N ILE A 147 12.78 3.87 11.16
CA ILE A 147 13.29 4.67 12.29
C ILE A 147 13.35 3.81 13.57
N LEU A 148 12.27 3.08 13.84
CA LEU A 148 12.10 2.36 15.11
C LEU A 148 12.79 0.99 15.14
N SER A 149 13.36 0.51 14.04
CA SER A 149 14.23 -0.67 14.06
C SER A 149 15.47 -0.50 14.93
N LYS A 150 15.81 0.75 15.30
CA LYS A 150 17.01 1.11 16.06
C LYS A 150 16.92 0.83 17.57
N ASP A 151 15.73 0.93 18.17
CA ASP A 151 15.57 0.90 19.63
C ASP A 151 14.95 -0.42 20.12
N GLN A 152 15.79 -1.29 20.69
CA GLN A 152 15.37 -2.56 21.32
C GLN A 152 14.59 -2.35 22.63
N ASN A 153 14.77 -1.22 23.30
CA ASN A 153 14.07 -0.86 24.54
C ASN A 153 12.73 -0.11 24.28
N GLY A 154 12.36 0.11 23.02
CA GLY A 154 11.25 0.97 22.60
C GLY A 154 9.85 0.33 22.61
N GLN A 155 9.66 -0.83 23.25
CA GLN A 155 8.40 -1.59 23.19
C GLN A 155 7.16 -0.80 23.63
N GLN A 156 7.32 0.21 24.49
CA GLN A 156 6.22 1.12 24.88
C GLN A 156 5.88 2.17 23.83
N PHE A 157 6.82 2.55 22.95
CA PHE A 157 6.59 3.58 21.93
C PHE A 157 5.92 3.05 20.67
N TYR A 158 5.89 1.73 20.46
CA TYR A 158 5.32 1.15 19.23
C TYR A 158 3.82 1.39 19.13
N ASP A 159 3.08 1.14 20.22
CA ASP A 159 1.62 1.27 20.25
C ASP A 159 1.21 2.74 20.05
N SER A 160 1.86 3.67 20.76
CA SER A 160 1.63 5.11 20.64
C SER A 160 1.95 5.63 19.23
N SER A 161 3.05 5.16 18.62
CA SER A 161 3.44 5.58 17.27
C SER A 161 2.43 5.14 16.22
N LEU A 162 1.86 3.94 16.34
CA LEU A 162 0.81 3.47 15.44
C LEU A 162 -0.46 4.31 15.53
N VAL A 163 -0.88 4.65 16.76
CA VAL A 163 -2.04 5.53 16.97
C VAL A 163 -1.79 6.91 16.36
N ILE A 164 -0.58 7.47 16.53
CA ILE A 164 -0.21 8.76 15.94
C ILE A 164 -0.23 8.68 14.41
N ILE A 165 0.29 7.62 13.80
CA ILE A 165 0.27 7.43 12.34
C ILE A 165 -1.18 7.39 11.83
N ILE A 166 -2.04 6.61 12.48
CA ILE A 166 -3.45 6.48 12.10
C ILE A 166 -4.16 7.82 12.24
N ALA A 167 -3.96 8.52 13.35
CA ALA A 167 -4.56 9.83 13.59
C ALA A 167 -4.07 10.87 12.58
N ALA A 168 -2.77 10.95 12.31
CA ALA A 168 -2.20 11.87 11.35
C ALA A 168 -2.71 11.60 9.93
N ALA A 169 -2.75 10.34 9.50
CA ALA A 169 -3.29 9.97 8.21
C ALA A 169 -4.80 10.30 8.10
N ALA A 170 -5.58 10.06 9.16
CA ALA A 170 -7.01 10.35 9.19
C ALA A 170 -7.29 11.86 9.12
N LEU A 171 -6.50 12.67 9.84
CA LEU A 171 -6.59 14.12 9.78
C LEU A 171 -6.30 14.61 8.36
N LEU A 172 -5.17 14.19 7.78
CA LEU A 172 -4.77 14.61 6.44
C LEU A 172 -5.78 14.19 5.36
N ALA A 173 -6.30 12.96 5.44
CA ALA A 173 -7.33 12.47 4.53
C ALA A 173 -8.64 13.25 4.64
N ASN A 174 -8.99 13.78 5.81
CA ASN A 174 -10.19 14.60 5.96
C ASN A 174 -10.00 16.04 5.48
N THR A 175 -8.79 16.57 5.59
CA THR A 175 -8.45 17.94 5.17
C THR A 175 -8.16 18.08 3.68
N ILE A 176 -7.73 17.01 3.01
CA ILE A 176 -7.31 17.14 1.61
C ILE A 176 -8.50 17.42 0.69
N PRO A 177 -8.44 18.47 -0.15
CA PRO A 177 -9.46 18.69 -1.16
C PRO A 177 -9.37 17.60 -2.24
N ILE A 178 -10.53 17.05 -2.57
CA ILE A 178 -10.70 16.09 -3.65
C ILE A 178 -11.17 16.84 -4.89
N ASP A 179 -10.49 16.62 -6.01
CA ASP A 179 -10.91 17.13 -7.31
C ASP A 179 -11.84 16.10 -7.97
N THR A 180 -13.08 16.52 -8.23
CA THR A 180 -14.13 15.69 -8.85
C THR A 180 -14.26 15.95 -10.35
N VAL A 181 -13.54 16.94 -10.90
CA VAL A 181 -13.60 17.30 -12.32
C VAL A 181 -12.63 16.41 -13.11
N LEU A 182 -11.47 16.13 -12.53
CA LEU A 182 -10.42 15.38 -13.21
C LEU A 182 -10.51 13.89 -12.89
N ILE A 183 -10.61 13.11 -13.95
CA ILE A 183 -10.59 11.65 -13.89
C ILE A 183 -9.15 11.16 -14.15
N PRO A 184 -8.45 10.59 -13.16
CA PRO A 184 -7.08 10.13 -13.34
C PRO A 184 -7.03 8.75 -14.02
N SER A 185 -5.96 8.49 -14.78
CA SER A 185 -5.77 7.24 -15.53
C SER A 185 -5.60 5.99 -14.64
N ASN A 186 -5.18 6.16 -13.38
CA ASN A 186 -4.97 5.07 -12.42
C ASN A 186 -6.27 4.55 -11.75
N CYS A 187 -7.44 4.94 -12.27
CA CYS A 187 -8.75 4.62 -11.70
C CYS A 187 -8.93 5.02 -10.22
N SER A 188 -8.25 6.10 -9.82
CA SER A 188 -8.34 6.68 -8.49
C SER A 188 -9.19 7.96 -8.51
N VAL A 189 -9.19 8.64 -7.38
CA VAL A 189 -9.62 10.04 -7.24
C VAL A 189 -8.40 10.95 -7.35
N SER A 190 -8.56 12.13 -7.98
CA SER A 190 -7.50 13.14 -8.03
C SER A 190 -7.49 13.99 -6.75
N PHE A 191 -6.29 14.24 -6.23
CA PHE A 191 -6.08 15.00 -5.00
C PHE A 191 -5.56 16.39 -5.34
N GLY A 192 -6.02 17.42 -4.61
CA GLY A 192 -5.60 18.80 -4.89
C GLY A 192 -4.09 19.04 -4.85
N PHE A 193 -3.34 18.23 -4.09
CA PHE A 193 -1.87 18.31 -3.97
C PHE A 193 -1.14 17.04 -4.42
N GLU A 194 -1.61 16.41 -5.50
CA GLU A 194 -1.10 15.11 -5.98
C GLU A 194 0.42 15.09 -6.24
N LYS A 195 0.98 16.15 -6.86
CA LYS A 195 2.43 16.27 -7.10
C LYS A 195 3.23 16.37 -5.80
N SER A 196 2.77 17.18 -4.86
CA SER A 196 3.42 17.36 -3.55
C SER A 196 3.41 16.06 -2.76
N TYR A 197 2.32 15.31 -2.80
CA TYR A 197 2.24 13.98 -2.19
C TYR A 197 3.29 13.03 -2.76
N ILE A 198 3.50 12.99 -4.08
CA ILE A 198 4.49 12.10 -4.70
C ILE A 198 5.90 12.48 -4.28
N VAL A 199 6.24 13.77 -4.28
CA VAL A 199 7.54 14.25 -3.83
C VAL A 199 7.78 13.86 -2.37
N LEU A 200 6.79 14.10 -1.50
CA LEU A 200 6.84 13.70 -0.09
C LEU A 200 7.04 12.19 0.06
N SER A 201 6.31 11.39 -0.71
CA SER A 201 6.40 9.92 -0.70
C SER A 201 7.81 9.45 -1.04
N ILE A 202 8.42 10.02 -2.09
CA ILE A 202 9.77 9.69 -2.52
C ILE A 202 10.79 10.07 -1.45
N VAL A 203 10.69 11.28 -0.89
CA VAL A 203 11.60 11.76 0.16
C VAL A 203 11.50 10.87 1.40
N CYS A 204 10.29 10.55 1.86
CA CYS A 204 10.07 9.66 2.99
C CYS A 204 10.70 8.27 2.75
N ILE A 205 10.46 7.66 1.58
CA ILE A 205 11.00 6.34 1.26
C ILE A 205 12.53 6.35 1.17
N LEU A 206 13.13 7.38 0.54
CA LEU A 206 14.59 7.52 0.47
C LEU A 206 15.20 7.71 1.85
N ALA A 207 14.62 8.57 2.70
CA ALA A 207 15.07 8.77 4.07
C ALA A 207 14.97 7.47 4.90
N SER A 208 13.88 6.72 4.69
CA SER A 208 13.65 5.41 5.33
C SER A 208 14.73 4.41 4.92
N PHE A 209 15.01 4.31 3.62
CA PHE A 209 16.04 3.43 3.09
C PHE A 209 17.42 3.78 3.66
N VAL A 210 17.80 5.06 3.64
CA VAL A 210 19.08 5.51 4.20
C VAL A 210 19.19 5.15 5.68
N THR A 211 18.10 5.32 6.44
CA THR A 211 18.06 4.97 7.88
C THR A 211 18.27 3.47 8.11
N VAL A 212 17.54 2.61 7.39
CA VAL A 212 17.73 1.14 7.50
C VAL A 212 19.13 0.74 7.04
N PHE A 213 19.66 1.37 6.00
CA PHE A 213 20.96 1.07 5.45
C PHE A 213 22.10 1.43 6.42
N ILE A 214 22.07 2.62 7.01
CA ILE A 214 23.02 3.03 8.06
C ILE A 214 22.92 2.07 9.25
N HIS A 215 21.68 1.71 9.66
CA HIS A 215 21.49 0.78 10.75
C HIS A 215 22.05 -0.61 10.45
N ALA A 216 21.90 -1.09 9.21
CA ALA A 216 22.48 -2.35 8.75
C ALA A 216 24.00 -2.36 8.84
N GLN A 217 24.64 -1.24 8.49
CA GLN A 217 26.09 -1.10 8.62
C GLN A 217 26.53 -1.10 10.08
N ASN A 218 25.80 -0.41 10.95
CA ASN A 218 26.12 -0.35 12.39
C ASN A 218 26.01 -1.71 13.08
N ILE A 219 25.04 -2.55 12.69
CA ILE A 219 24.92 -3.92 13.23
C ILE A 219 25.97 -4.86 12.62
N GLY A 220 26.50 -4.55 11.43
CA GLY A 220 27.48 -5.38 10.72
C GLY A 220 26.91 -6.69 10.14
N SER A 221 25.59 -6.89 10.19
CA SER A 221 24.97 -8.11 9.67
C SER A 221 24.65 -7.99 8.17
N ARG A 222 25.20 -8.90 7.37
CA ARG A 222 24.95 -8.97 5.92
C ARG A 222 23.47 -9.17 5.59
N GLU A 223 22.73 -9.82 6.49
CA GLU A 223 21.35 -10.22 6.22
C GLU A 223 20.39 -9.05 6.40
N TYR A 224 20.64 -8.18 7.39
CA TYR A 224 19.88 -6.96 7.57
C TYR A 224 20.16 -5.95 6.43
N SER A 225 21.38 -5.92 5.89
CA SER A 225 21.71 -5.11 4.70
C SER A 225 20.96 -5.56 3.45
N LYS A 226 20.85 -6.88 3.21
CA LYS A 226 20.01 -7.42 2.13
C LYS A 226 18.52 -7.11 2.34
N SER A 227 18.06 -7.06 3.59
CA SER A 227 16.70 -6.64 3.94
C SER A 227 16.44 -5.18 3.53
N ALA A 228 17.40 -4.27 3.74
CA ALA A 228 17.30 -2.87 3.33
C ALA A 228 17.09 -2.70 1.81
N ILE A 229 17.79 -3.51 1.00
CA ILE A 229 17.60 -3.53 -0.46
C ILE A 229 16.20 -4.07 -0.80
N GLY A 230 15.76 -5.14 -0.13
CA GLY A 230 14.39 -5.66 -0.28
C GLY A 230 13.33 -4.59 0.01
N PHE A 231 13.55 -3.81 1.07
CA PHE A 231 12.70 -2.66 1.46
C PHE A 231 12.62 -1.58 0.37
N LEU A 232 13.74 -1.21 -0.25
CA LEU A 232 13.71 -0.23 -1.34
C LEU A 232 12.96 -0.76 -2.56
N VAL A 233 13.21 -2.02 -2.93
CA VAL A 233 12.57 -2.66 -4.09
C VAL A 233 11.05 -2.78 -3.89
N LEU A 234 10.59 -3.15 -2.68
CA LEU A 234 9.15 -3.26 -2.39
C LEU A 234 8.48 -1.88 -2.38
N ALA A 235 9.13 -0.85 -1.83
CA ALA A 235 8.59 0.51 -1.80
C ALA A 235 8.46 1.11 -3.21
N ILE A 236 9.44 0.86 -4.09
CA ILE A 236 9.36 1.23 -5.51
C ILE A 236 8.22 0.49 -6.20
N GLY A 237 8.11 -0.83 -6.00
CA GLY A 237 7.02 -1.64 -6.57
C GLY A 237 5.64 -1.12 -6.16
N TYR A 238 5.48 -0.75 -4.90
CA TYR A 238 4.26 -0.11 -4.39
C TYR A 238 3.96 1.22 -5.09
N ILE A 239 4.92 2.16 -5.16
CA ILE A 239 4.70 3.44 -5.86
C ILE A 239 4.27 3.20 -7.32
N ILE A 240 4.97 2.32 -8.04
CA ILE A 240 4.66 2.00 -9.42
C ILE A 240 3.22 1.48 -9.54
N LEU A 241 2.81 0.53 -8.71
CA LEU A 241 1.45 -0.03 -8.74
C LEU A 241 0.38 1.02 -8.42
N THR A 242 0.65 1.92 -7.46
CA THR A 242 -0.31 2.98 -7.14
C THR A 242 -0.53 3.97 -8.29
N GLN A 243 0.45 4.14 -9.18
CA GLN A 243 0.37 5.03 -10.34
C GLN A 243 0.21 4.31 -11.68
N THR A 244 -0.05 3.00 -11.64
CA THR A 244 -0.12 2.18 -12.83
C THR A 244 -1.37 2.49 -13.65
N ASP A 245 -1.15 2.76 -14.93
CA ASP A 245 -2.18 2.91 -15.94
C ASP A 245 -1.84 2.17 -17.26
N SER A 246 -0.74 1.41 -17.27
CA SER A 246 -0.22 0.65 -18.41
C SER A 246 0.18 -0.76 -18.00
N VAL A 247 0.15 -1.68 -18.97
CA VAL A 247 0.41 -3.11 -18.72
C VAL A 247 1.86 -3.34 -18.25
N VAL A 248 2.83 -2.60 -18.80
CA VAL A 248 4.23 -2.72 -18.39
C VAL A 248 4.45 -2.25 -16.96
N ALA A 249 3.88 -1.10 -16.58
CA ALA A 249 3.96 -0.60 -15.21
C ALA A 249 3.31 -1.59 -14.23
N PHE A 250 2.19 -2.19 -14.61
CA PHE A 250 1.52 -3.23 -13.83
C PHE A 250 2.44 -4.44 -13.57
N LEU A 251 3.05 -5.00 -14.62
CA LEU A 251 3.92 -6.16 -14.50
C LEU A 251 5.18 -5.86 -13.70
N LEU A 252 5.87 -4.76 -14.02
CA LEU A 252 7.09 -4.35 -13.33
C LEU A 252 6.82 -4.05 -11.85
N GLY A 253 5.75 -3.32 -11.56
CA GLY A 253 5.34 -3.00 -10.20
C GLY A 253 5.01 -4.25 -9.38
N THR A 254 4.29 -5.21 -9.98
CA THR A 254 3.94 -6.48 -9.33
C THR A 254 5.18 -7.31 -9.02
N VAL A 255 6.08 -7.48 -9.99
CA VAL A 255 7.33 -8.24 -9.80
C VAL A 255 8.21 -7.57 -8.74
N ALA A 256 8.38 -6.25 -8.79
CA ALA A 256 9.16 -5.51 -7.81
C ALA A 256 8.56 -5.64 -6.39
N LEU A 257 7.24 -5.49 -6.25
CA LEU A 257 6.57 -5.60 -4.96
C LEU A 257 6.75 -6.99 -4.34
N ILE A 258 6.49 -8.06 -5.10
CA ILE A 258 6.60 -9.45 -4.61
C ILE A 258 8.06 -9.79 -4.28
N THR A 259 8.99 -9.54 -5.20
CA THR A 259 10.41 -9.90 -5.00
C THR A 259 11.05 -9.11 -3.87
N GLY A 260 10.72 -7.82 -3.74
CA GLY A 260 11.16 -6.98 -2.63
C GLY A 260 10.63 -7.49 -1.29
N THR A 261 9.35 -7.87 -1.23
CA THR A 261 8.71 -8.41 -0.03
C THR A 261 9.32 -9.72 0.42
N VAL A 262 9.52 -10.66 -0.51
CA VAL A 262 10.15 -11.96 -0.20
C VAL A 262 11.55 -11.73 0.36
N LYS A 263 12.37 -10.89 -0.30
CA LYS A 263 13.72 -10.58 0.19
C LYS A 263 13.70 -9.89 1.56
N PHE A 264 12.77 -8.96 1.77
CA PHE A 264 12.63 -8.23 3.02
C PHE A 264 12.25 -9.18 4.17
N LEU A 265 11.10 -9.87 4.05
CA LEU A 265 10.59 -10.74 5.10
C LEU A 265 11.48 -11.95 5.37
N TRP A 266 12.07 -12.56 4.35
CA TRP A 266 12.96 -13.71 4.51
C TRP A 266 14.22 -13.33 5.31
N ASN A 267 14.87 -12.24 4.92
CA ASN A 267 16.09 -11.80 5.59
C ASN A 267 15.81 -11.25 6.99
N LEU A 268 14.66 -10.59 7.19
CA LEU A 268 14.22 -10.14 8.50
C LEU A 268 13.92 -11.33 9.43
N HIS A 269 13.26 -12.38 8.93
CA HIS A 269 12.99 -13.59 9.69
C HIS A 269 14.29 -14.32 10.08
N LYS A 270 15.25 -14.42 9.14
CA LYS A 270 16.58 -14.98 9.42
C LYS A 270 17.33 -14.16 10.47
N PHE A 271 17.26 -12.84 10.40
CA PHE A 271 17.90 -11.97 11.39
C PHE A 271 17.37 -12.18 12.82
N HIS A 272 16.05 -12.35 12.97
CA HIS A 272 15.41 -12.54 14.27
C HIS A 272 15.44 -13.98 14.80
N THR A 273 15.66 -14.99 13.95
CA THR A 273 15.78 -16.40 14.38
C THR A 273 17.21 -16.82 14.72
N TRP A 274 18.22 -16.08 14.24
CA TRP A 274 19.64 -16.35 14.49
C TRP A 274 20.27 -15.40 15.54
N LYS A 275 19.45 -14.58 16.20
CA LYS A 275 19.78 -13.84 17.41
C LYS A 275 19.29 -14.60 18.63
#